data_AF-A0AAV9UB05-F1
#
_entry.id   AF-A0AAV9UB05-F1
#
_cell.length_a   1.000
_cell.length_b   1.000
_cell.length_c   1.000
_cell.angle_alpha   90.00
_cell.angle_beta   90.00
_cell.angle_gamma   90.00
#
_symmetry.space_group_name_H-M   'P 1'
#
loop_
_entity.id
_entity.type
_entity.pdbx_description
1 polymer ?
#
loop_
_entity_poly.entity_id
_entity_poly.type
_entity_poly.pdbx_seq_one_letter_code
_entity_poly.pdbx_strand_id
1 'polypeptide(L)'
;MATVTTITKPDTDVFLDEELYASDSDTASSADGESSIDQSQLQTFKDTVQSAATASLSFTDDELTELAILRDEEIDRLHTASLIPDSTRFDPSLHGCLVFNYPEMTLTLLTGPSYPVTQPSYTIENISLPRIVVDGIRIALRSIISSVDNAATVHRWLTRADNEDTYGAFASDSLAFRLASTAHEHLLSHRSNLPTTNIPPAVDIAVPSASRTQILESHLGVDPTSYSTPTAIKALLGKSIADICALLPSEYRILHVENVIKPTLYAAFHAAQQSIRTRLLTLPTTQLRQCVPQHKRPPTSTATSTILAERRAREALADALVTPKCTFHGTQRHAIANIIRHGFLRPGDVDPTTNTPLSVRCGSTYGRGIYTSPSPRFSLLYSGYEAAATPSSQFSGLKLIVCATIMGEQHR
;
A
#
# COMPACT_ATOMS: atom_id res chain seq x y z
N MET A 1 -0.63 -9.07 5.01
CA MET A 1 -1.44 -9.97 5.85
C MET A 1 -0.49 -10.94 6.53
N ALA A 2 -0.73 -11.36 7.76
CA ALA A 2 0.09 -12.41 8.39
C ALA A 2 -0.79 -13.63 8.56
N THR A 3 -0.34 -14.80 8.16
CA THR A 3 -1.06 -16.06 8.37
C THR A 3 -0.43 -16.75 9.56
N VAL A 4 -1.17 -16.87 10.66
CA VAL A 4 -0.76 -17.71 11.79
C VAL A 4 -1.28 -19.10 11.50
N THR A 5 -0.38 -20.00 11.10
CA THR A 5 -0.75 -21.26 10.51
C THR A 5 -0.52 -22.39 11.49
N THR A 6 -1.64 -22.99 11.91
CA THR A 6 -1.72 -24.24 12.67
C THR A 6 -1.61 -24.05 14.17
N ILE A 7 -2.79 -24.11 14.77
CA ILE A 7 -2.98 -24.11 16.19
C ILE A 7 -3.65 -25.44 16.57
N THR A 8 -3.10 -26.15 17.54
CA THR A 8 -3.67 -27.40 18.06
C THR A 8 -4.09 -27.21 19.52
N LYS A 9 -5.30 -27.65 19.86
CA LYS A 9 -5.76 -27.78 21.25
C LYS A 9 -5.14 -29.07 21.82
N PRO A 10 -4.59 -29.08 23.06
CA PRO A 10 -4.22 -30.31 23.72
C PRO A 10 -5.46 -31.14 24.05
N ASP A 11 -5.38 -32.45 23.84
CA ASP A 11 -6.46 -33.40 24.10
C ASP A 11 -6.94 -33.25 25.55
N THR A 12 -8.17 -32.77 25.67
CA THR A 12 -8.91 -32.69 26.93
C THR A 12 -10.31 -33.20 26.63
N ASP A 13 -10.55 -34.46 27.00
CA ASP A 13 -11.84 -35.12 26.96
C ASP A 13 -12.82 -34.36 27.84
N VAL A 14 -13.78 -33.68 27.22
CA VAL A 14 -14.96 -33.13 27.90
C VAL A 14 -16.17 -33.30 26.97
N PHE A 15 -17.00 -34.29 27.30
CA PHE A 15 -18.41 -34.43 26.89
C PHE A 15 -19.21 -33.15 27.23
N LEU A 16 -20.34 -32.89 26.55
CA LEU A 16 -20.86 -31.56 26.16
C LEU A 16 -21.94 -31.76 25.08
N ASP A 17 -23.10 -32.26 25.51
CA ASP A 17 -24.35 -32.57 24.80
C ASP A 17 -24.85 -31.54 23.77
N GLU A 18 -25.41 -32.13 22.70
CA GLU A 18 -26.14 -31.54 21.58
C GLU A 18 -27.55 -31.12 22.02
N GLU A 19 -27.92 -29.84 21.88
CA GLU A 19 -29.35 -29.45 21.85
C GLU A 19 -29.71 -28.78 20.52
N LEU A 20 -30.62 -29.46 19.83
CA LEU A 20 -31.39 -29.10 18.66
C LEU A 20 -32.15 -27.78 18.87
N TYR A 21 -32.12 -26.88 17.87
CA TYR A 21 -33.28 -26.04 17.59
C TYR A 21 -33.52 -25.97 16.08
N ALA A 22 -34.69 -26.49 15.70
CA ALA A 22 -35.33 -26.36 14.41
C ALA A 22 -36.48 -25.37 14.51
N SER A 23 -36.64 -24.54 13.48
CA SER A 23 -37.90 -23.93 13.00
C SER A 23 -37.50 -23.00 11.84
N ASP A 24 -37.94 -23.27 10.61
CA ASP A 24 -39.21 -22.77 10.01
C ASP A 24 -39.35 -21.25 10.13
N SER A 25 -39.88 -20.49 9.19
CA SER A 25 -40.19 -20.56 7.77
C SER A 25 -40.63 -19.11 7.44
N ASP A 26 -40.55 -18.69 6.18
CA ASP A 26 -41.61 -17.94 5.49
C ASP A 26 -41.13 -16.88 4.50
N THR A 27 -41.88 -16.92 3.42
CA THR A 27 -41.86 -16.27 2.13
C THR A 27 -42.33 -14.81 2.12
N ALA A 28 -42.11 -14.18 0.95
CA ALA A 28 -42.69 -12.92 0.41
C ALA A 28 -41.70 -11.74 0.46
N SER A 29 -41.55 -10.90 -0.55
CA SER A 29 -42.19 -10.76 -1.86
C SER A 29 -41.31 -9.83 -2.72
N SER A 30 -41.32 -10.07 -4.01
CA SER A 30 -40.80 -9.21 -5.08
C SER A 30 -41.42 -7.80 -5.10
N ALA A 31 -40.61 -6.79 -5.36
CA ALA A 31 -41.03 -5.57 -6.03
C ALA A 31 -39.84 -4.96 -6.77
N ASP A 32 -39.96 -4.91 -8.10
CA ASP A 32 -39.05 -4.29 -9.05
C ASP A 32 -39.01 -2.76 -8.87
N GLY A 33 -37.84 -2.18 -9.16
CA GLY A 33 -37.62 -0.75 -9.17
C GLY A 33 -36.29 -0.42 -9.84
N GLU A 34 -36.27 -0.44 -11.16
CA GLU A 34 -35.19 0.11 -11.98
C GLU A 34 -35.07 1.62 -11.78
N SER A 35 -33.87 2.11 -11.48
CA SER A 35 -33.49 3.48 -11.81
C SER A 35 -32.00 3.54 -12.14
N SER A 36 -31.73 3.86 -13.41
CA SER A 36 -30.40 4.12 -13.97
C SER A 36 -29.72 5.27 -13.24
N ILE A 37 -28.47 5.06 -12.80
CA ILE A 37 -27.60 6.13 -12.31
C ILE A 37 -26.47 6.35 -13.30
N ASP A 38 -26.45 7.60 -13.75
CA ASP A 38 -25.55 8.27 -14.67
C ASP A 38 -24.07 8.14 -14.23
N GLN A 39 -23.24 7.60 -15.13
CA GLN A 39 -21.80 7.50 -14.96
C GLN A 39 -21.15 8.79 -15.48
N SER A 40 -21.03 9.81 -14.64
CA SER A 40 -20.00 10.80 -14.86
C SER A 40 -19.45 11.38 -13.54
N GLN A 41 -18.12 11.50 -13.51
CA GLN A 41 -17.30 12.25 -12.55
C GLN A 41 -16.69 11.49 -11.36
N LEU A 42 -15.68 10.65 -11.66
CA LEU A 42 -14.55 10.37 -10.77
C LEU A 42 -13.44 11.40 -11.05
N GLN A 43 -13.23 12.35 -10.14
CA GLN A 43 -12.10 13.28 -10.20
C GLN A 43 -10.92 12.76 -9.36
N THR A 44 -9.87 12.30 -10.05
CA THR A 44 -8.54 12.01 -9.50
C THR A 44 -7.80 13.34 -9.30
N PHE A 45 -7.35 13.65 -8.08
CA PHE A 45 -6.50 14.83 -7.83
C PHE A 45 -5.08 14.57 -8.35
N LYS A 46 -4.82 15.00 -9.59
CA LYS A 46 -3.47 15.12 -10.17
C LYS A 46 -2.93 16.50 -9.81
N ASP A 47 -1.86 16.55 -9.02
CA ASP A 47 -1.09 17.79 -8.82
C ASP A 47 -0.24 18.04 -10.08
N THR A 48 -0.83 18.66 -11.09
CA THR A 48 -0.13 19.15 -12.28
C THR A 48 0.29 20.60 -12.04
N VAL A 49 1.59 20.88 -12.08
CA VAL A 49 2.08 22.27 -12.19
C VAL A 49 2.19 22.59 -13.68
N GLN A 50 1.20 23.31 -14.23
CA GLN A 50 1.31 23.92 -15.55
C GLN A 50 2.04 25.26 -15.43
N SER A 51 3.14 25.40 -16.18
CA SER A 51 3.86 26.66 -16.34
C SER A 51 3.18 27.54 -17.39
N ALA A 52 3.29 28.85 -17.20
CA ALA A 52 2.68 29.91 -18.02
C ALA A 52 3.19 29.91 -19.47
N ALA A 53 2.34 30.40 -20.38
CA ALA A 53 2.56 30.49 -21.82
C ALA A 53 3.87 31.19 -22.18
N THR A 54 4.84 30.43 -22.67
CA THR A 54 5.99 30.92 -23.43
C THR A 54 5.65 30.82 -24.93
N ALA A 55 6.05 31.84 -25.70
CA ALA A 55 5.89 31.87 -27.14
C ALA A 55 6.35 30.55 -27.79
N SER A 56 5.64 30.08 -28.83
CA SER A 56 5.91 28.80 -29.47
C SER A 56 7.28 28.83 -30.16
N LEU A 57 8.32 28.38 -29.46
CA LEU A 57 9.59 28.03 -30.07
C LEU A 57 9.36 26.83 -31.00
N SER A 58 9.71 26.99 -32.28
CA SER A 58 9.77 25.89 -33.24
C SER A 58 11.22 25.49 -33.43
N PHE A 59 11.52 24.20 -33.32
CA PHE A 59 12.85 23.63 -33.51
C PHE A 59 12.90 22.92 -34.87
N THR A 60 14.03 23.00 -35.56
CA THR A 60 14.24 22.18 -36.78
C THR A 60 14.61 20.74 -36.40
N ASP A 61 14.56 19.82 -37.37
CA ASP A 61 14.90 18.41 -37.14
C ASP A 61 16.37 18.23 -36.70
N ASP A 62 17.27 19.06 -37.23
CA ASP A 62 18.68 19.08 -36.83
C ASP A 62 18.83 19.53 -35.36
N GLU A 63 18.07 20.55 -34.95
CA GLU A 63 18.06 21.03 -33.56
C GLU A 63 17.50 20.00 -32.57
N LEU A 64 16.44 19.28 -32.98
CA LEU A 64 15.89 18.19 -32.17
C LEU A 64 16.88 17.02 -32.02
N THR A 65 17.72 16.79 -33.03
CA THR A 65 18.79 15.80 -32.99
C THR A 65 19.89 16.22 -32.01
N GLU A 66 20.31 17.49 -32.04
CA GLU A 66 21.26 18.04 -31.05
C GLU A 66 20.72 17.91 -29.61
N LEU A 67 19.43 18.19 -29.40
CA LEU A 67 18.78 18.01 -28.09
C LEU A 67 18.67 16.54 -27.66
N ALA A 68 18.53 15.62 -28.62
CA ALA A 68 18.57 14.18 -28.32
C ALA A 68 19.93 13.75 -27.78
N ILE A 69 21.02 14.25 -28.36
CA ILE A 69 22.39 13.95 -27.89
C ILE A 69 22.59 14.42 -26.43
N LEU A 70 22.16 15.64 -26.11
CA LEU A 70 22.25 16.15 -24.73
C LEU A 70 21.40 15.33 -23.74
N ARG A 71 20.25 14.80 -24.19
CA ARG A 71 19.42 13.90 -23.39
C ARG A 71 20.10 12.54 -23.19
N ASP A 72 20.76 12.00 -24.21
CA ASP A 72 21.52 10.76 -24.10
C ASP A 72 22.65 10.90 -23.08
N GLU A 73 23.37 12.02 -23.07
CA GLU A 73 24.38 12.32 -22.06
C GLU A 73 23.80 12.35 -20.64
N GLU A 74 22.61 12.93 -20.46
CA GLU A 74 21.93 12.98 -19.17
C GLU A 74 21.38 11.61 -18.74
N ILE A 75 20.87 10.82 -19.68
CA ILE A 75 20.46 9.43 -19.46
C ILE A 75 21.67 8.58 -19.02
N ASP A 76 22.83 8.80 -19.65
CA ASP A 76 24.08 8.14 -19.25
C ASP A 76 24.52 8.53 -17.82
N ARG A 77 24.26 9.77 -17.41
CA ARG A 77 24.47 10.19 -16.00
C ARG A 77 23.48 9.53 -15.05
N LEU A 78 22.20 9.46 -15.41
CA LEU A 78 21.17 8.74 -14.64
C LEU A 78 21.54 7.27 -14.48
N HIS A 79 22.06 6.64 -15.54
CA HIS A 79 22.54 5.26 -15.51
C HIS A 79 23.78 5.12 -14.62
N THR A 80 24.77 6.01 -14.78
CA THR A 80 26.00 6.02 -13.95
C THR A 80 25.68 6.19 -12.46
N ALA A 81 24.67 6.99 -12.12
CA ALA A 81 24.16 7.16 -10.77
C ALA A 81 23.24 6.01 -10.29
N SER A 82 23.06 4.96 -11.09
CA SER A 82 22.19 3.81 -10.79
C SER A 82 20.72 4.17 -10.56
N LEU A 83 20.23 5.25 -11.18
CA LEU A 83 18.83 5.68 -11.08
C LEU A 83 17.93 5.01 -12.12
N ILE A 84 18.52 4.51 -13.23
CA ILE A 84 17.85 3.71 -14.25
C ILE A 84 18.65 2.43 -14.50
N PRO A 85 18.01 1.29 -14.82
CA PRO A 85 18.70 0.04 -15.11
C PRO A 85 19.34 0.06 -16.51
N ASP A 86 20.44 -0.67 -16.67
CA ASP A 86 21.16 -0.81 -17.95
C ASP A 86 20.25 -1.35 -19.08
N SER A 87 19.27 -2.19 -18.72
CA SER A 87 18.30 -2.75 -19.66
C SER A 87 17.40 -1.70 -20.34
N THR A 88 17.21 -0.54 -19.73
CA THR A 88 16.37 0.54 -20.28
C THR A 88 17.19 1.72 -20.79
N ARG A 89 18.53 1.69 -20.66
CA ARG A 89 19.41 2.81 -21.00
C ARG A 89 19.22 3.34 -22.43
N PHE A 90 19.01 2.44 -23.38
CA PHE A 90 18.86 2.76 -24.81
C PHE A 90 17.39 2.83 -25.26
N ASP A 91 16.45 2.94 -24.33
CA ASP A 91 15.03 3.06 -24.64
C ASP A 91 14.72 4.49 -25.13
N PRO A 92 14.27 4.67 -26.39
CA PRO A 92 13.96 5.99 -26.95
C PRO A 92 12.79 6.69 -26.24
N SER A 93 11.96 5.96 -25.47
CA SER A 93 10.88 6.58 -24.71
C SER A 93 11.39 7.47 -23.56
N LEU A 94 12.61 7.24 -23.06
CA LEU A 94 13.24 8.03 -22.00
C LEU A 94 13.45 9.50 -22.40
N HIS A 95 13.53 9.78 -23.69
CA HIS A 95 13.69 11.13 -24.25
C HIS A 95 12.49 12.03 -23.96
N GLY A 96 11.29 11.45 -23.84
CA GLY A 96 10.06 12.17 -23.57
C GLY A 96 9.55 12.04 -22.13
N CYS A 97 9.82 10.90 -21.48
CA CYS A 97 9.31 10.60 -20.16
C CYS A 97 10.28 9.71 -19.37
N LEU A 98 10.66 10.17 -18.17
CA LEU A 98 11.47 9.41 -17.23
C LEU A 98 10.62 9.00 -16.04
N VAL A 99 10.48 7.70 -15.80
CA VAL A 99 9.68 7.14 -14.70
C VAL A 99 10.59 6.45 -13.69
N PHE A 100 10.67 7.00 -12.48
CA PHE A 100 11.43 6.43 -11.37
C PHE A 100 10.48 5.79 -10.37
N ASN A 101 10.53 4.46 -10.31
CA ASN A 101 9.67 3.66 -9.44
C ASN A 101 10.40 3.35 -8.13
N TYR A 102 9.84 3.84 -7.02
CA TYR A 102 10.25 3.46 -5.67
C TYR A 102 9.12 2.67 -4.98
N PRO A 103 9.43 1.78 -4.02
CA PRO A 103 8.41 1.07 -3.26
C PRO A 103 7.38 2.01 -2.59
N GLU A 104 7.80 3.21 -2.23
CA GLU A 104 7.00 4.16 -1.46
C GLU A 104 6.41 5.31 -2.30
N MET A 105 6.86 5.49 -3.54
CA MET A 105 6.51 6.64 -4.40
C MET A 105 6.91 6.39 -5.86
N THR A 106 6.16 6.96 -6.81
CA THR A 106 6.60 7.05 -8.22
C THR A 106 6.84 8.51 -8.58
N LEU A 107 8.02 8.82 -9.13
CA LEU A 107 8.36 10.12 -9.71
C LEU A 107 8.33 10.00 -11.22
N THR A 108 7.50 10.79 -11.89
CA THR A 108 7.49 10.87 -13.35
C THR A 108 7.94 12.26 -13.78
N LEU A 109 8.99 12.34 -14.59
CA LEU A 109 9.46 13.56 -15.23
C LEU A 109 9.02 13.54 -16.70
N LEU A 110 8.40 14.63 -17.14
CA LEU A 110 7.98 14.87 -18.51
C LEU A 110 8.88 15.95 -19.09
N THR A 111 9.88 15.53 -19.86
CA THR A 111 10.90 16.38 -20.48
C THR A 111 10.42 16.88 -21.85
N GLY A 112 9.80 16.01 -22.65
CA GLY A 112 9.37 16.33 -24.01
C GLY A 112 10.55 16.53 -24.99
N PRO A 113 10.26 16.82 -26.27
CA PRO A 113 11.28 16.89 -27.33
C PRO A 113 12.17 18.12 -27.27
N SER A 114 11.71 19.21 -26.64
CA SER A 114 12.40 20.50 -26.55
C SER A 114 13.30 20.65 -25.31
N TYR A 115 13.37 19.62 -24.47
CA TYR A 115 14.28 19.58 -23.32
C TYR A 115 15.72 19.27 -23.78
N PRO A 116 16.77 19.89 -23.21
CA PRO A 116 16.81 20.72 -22.00
C PRO A 116 16.49 22.22 -22.14
N VAL A 117 16.10 22.71 -23.32
CA VAL A 117 15.80 24.14 -23.55
C VAL A 117 14.54 24.57 -22.79
N THR A 118 13.53 23.71 -22.79
CA THR A 118 12.31 23.89 -22.00
C THR A 118 12.40 23.16 -20.68
N GLN A 119 11.90 23.78 -19.61
CA GLN A 119 11.79 23.12 -18.31
C GLN A 119 10.94 21.84 -18.38
N PRO A 120 11.38 20.74 -17.75
CA PRO A 120 10.58 19.55 -17.58
C PRO A 120 9.47 19.83 -16.56
N SER A 121 8.35 19.14 -16.70
CA SER A 121 7.34 19.04 -15.65
C SER A 121 7.51 17.73 -14.89
N TYR A 122 6.99 17.66 -13.68
CA TYR A 122 7.06 16.42 -12.89
C TYR A 122 5.75 16.15 -12.17
N THR A 123 5.50 14.88 -11.91
CA THR A 123 4.42 14.41 -11.06
C THR A 123 4.95 13.43 -10.03
N ILE A 124 4.41 13.52 -8.81
CA ILE A 124 4.73 12.60 -7.72
C ILE A 124 3.46 11.85 -7.37
N GLU A 125 3.48 10.55 -7.57
CA GLU A 125 2.48 9.63 -7.05
C GLU A 125 2.97 9.10 -5.70
N ASN A 126 2.37 9.59 -4.61
CA ASN A 126 2.69 9.11 -3.27
C ASN A 126 1.96 7.78 -3.01
N ILE A 127 2.72 6.71 -2.76
CA ILE A 127 2.16 5.39 -2.45
C ILE A 127 2.05 5.23 -0.93
N SER A 128 3.15 5.45 -0.19
CA SER A 128 3.19 5.17 1.26
C SER A 128 4.05 6.11 2.10
N LEU A 129 4.62 7.18 1.53
CA LEU A 129 5.46 8.10 2.29
C LEU A 129 4.63 8.99 3.23
N PRO A 130 5.14 9.29 4.45
CA PRO A 130 4.56 10.30 5.31
C PRO A 130 4.51 11.65 4.60
N ARG A 131 3.41 12.39 4.77
CA ARG A 131 3.20 13.68 4.10
C ARG A 131 4.36 14.67 4.30
N ILE A 132 4.94 14.73 5.50
CA ILE A 132 6.08 15.62 5.78
C ILE A 132 7.30 15.33 4.89
N VAL A 133 7.51 14.07 4.52
CA VAL A 133 8.60 13.63 3.64
C VAL A 133 8.28 14.00 2.19
N VAL A 134 7.07 13.69 1.73
CA VAL A 134 6.62 14.02 0.36
C VAL A 134 6.58 15.52 0.12
N ASP A 135 6.08 16.29 1.10
CA ASP A 135 6.04 17.74 1.01
C ASP A 135 7.48 18.31 1.04
N GLY A 136 8.40 17.70 1.78
CA GLY A 136 9.83 18.01 1.72
C GLY A 136 10.42 17.80 0.32
N ILE A 137 10.16 16.64 -0.30
CA ILE A 137 10.58 16.33 -1.68
C ILE A 137 9.98 17.35 -2.65
N ARG A 138 8.67 17.64 -2.55
CA ARG A 138 8.00 18.61 -3.42
C ARG A 138 8.61 19.99 -3.31
N ILE A 139 8.92 20.45 -2.10
CA ILE A 139 9.56 21.76 -1.87
C ILE A 139 10.95 21.77 -2.53
N ALA A 140 11.74 20.71 -2.35
CA ALA A 140 13.06 20.62 -2.95
C ALA A 140 13.00 20.63 -4.49
N LEU A 141 12.12 19.84 -5.11
CA LEU A 141 11.95 19.82 -6.56
C LEU A 141 11.44 21.16 -7.11
N ARG A 142 10.49 21.82 -6.42
CA ARG A 142 10.05 23.18 -6.79
C ARG A 142 11.21 24.17 -6.73
N SER A 143 12.03 24.11 -5.68
CA SER A 143 13.20 24.98 -5.54
C SER A 143 14.19 24.80 -6.70
N ILE A 144 14.39 23.55 -7.16
CA ILE A 144 15.25 23.25 -8.30
C ILE A 144 14.66 23.86 -9.58
N ILE A 145 13.38 23.66 -9.87
CA ILE A 145 12.74 24.23 -11.08
C ILE A 145 12.73 25.76 -11.03
N SER A 146 12.42 26.36 -9.87
CA SER A 146 12.43 27.82 -9.70
C SER A 146 13.83 28.43 -9.78
N SER A 147 14.90 27.65 -9.60
CA SER A 147 16.28 28.14 -9.77
C SER A 147 16.68 28.30 -11.24
N VAL A 148 15.91 27.73 -12.17
CA VAL A 148 16.21 27.79 -13.61
C VAL A 148 15.47 28.96 -14.24
N ASP A 149 16.23 29.85 -14.87
CA ASP A 149 15.68 30.92 -15.70
C ASP A 149 15.41 30.41 -17.11
N ASN A 150 14.12 30.22 -17.45
CA ASN A 150 13.70 29.79 -18.78
C ASN A 150 14.14 30.75 -19.88
N ALA A 151 14.10 32.07 -19.63
CA ALA A 151 14.46 33.06 -20.65
C ALA A 151 15.96 32.99 -20.95
N ALA A 152 16.79 32.84 -19.92
CA ALA A 152 18.24 32.64 -20.08
C ALA A 152 18.57 31.30 -20.77
N THR A 153 17.81 30.25 -20.50
CA THR A 153 17.99 28.90 -21.09
C THR A 153 17.67 28.91 -22.58
N VAL A 154 16.56 29.54 -22.97
CA VAL A 154 16.19 29.77 -24.39
C VAL A 154 17.22 30.66 -25.07
N HIS A 155 17.64 31.75 -24.44
CA HIS A 155 18.63 32.66 -25.02
C HIS A 155 19.98 31.96 -25.28
N ARG A 156 20.46 31.14 -24.33
CA ARG A 156 21.67 30.31 -24.49
C ARG A 156 21.55 29.34 -25.66
N TRP A 157 20.38 28.72 -25.86
CA TRP A 157 20.15 27.82 -26.99
C TRP A 157 20.23 28.56 -28.34
N LEU A 158 19.65 29.76 -28.42
CA LEU A 158 19.61 30.55 -29.65
C LEU A 158 20.99 31.12 -30.04
N THR A 159 21.87 31.35 -29.08
CA THR A 159 23.22 31.92 -29.32
C THR A 159 24.34 30.87 -29.33
N ARG A 160 23.98 29.58 -29.32
CA ARG A 160 24.94 28.45 -29.18
C ARG A 160 25.94 28.33 -30.34
N ALA A 161 25.54 28.72 -31.55
CA ALA A 161 26.40 28.64 -32.73
C ALA A 161 27.47 29.75 -32.76
N ASP A 162 27.20 30.87 -32.09
CA ASP A 162 28.07 32.07 -32.10
C ASP A 162 29.07 32.09 -30.94
N ASN A 163 28.93 31.19 -29.96
CA ASN A 163 29.77 31.12 -28.76
C ASN A 163 30.26 29.69 -28.50
N GLU A 164 31.54 29.42 -28.77
CA GLU A 164 32.19 28.12 -28.49
C GLU A 164 32.06 27.69 -27.02
N ASP A 165 32.01 28.63 -26.08
CA ASP A 165 31.82 28.38 -24.65
C ASP A 165 30.39 27.88 -24.29
N THR A 166 29.43 27.96 -25.22
CA THR A 166 28.02 27.62 -24.96
C THR A 166 27.67 26.18 -25.34
N TYR A 167 28.50 25.50 -26.15
CA TYR A 167 28.25 24.11 -26.57
C TYR A 167 28.27 23.11 -25.39
N GLY A 168 28.88 23.47 -24.26
CA GLY A 168 28.82 22.74 -22.99
C GLY A 168 27.85 23.32 -21.94
N ALA A 169 27.09 24.37 -22.25
CA ALA A 169 26.34 25.16 -21.25
C ALA A 169 25.16 24.42 -20.61
N PHE A 170 24.64 23.37 -21.25
CA PHE A 170 23.56 22.54 -20.69
C PHE A 170 24.08 21.34 -19.90
N ALA A 171 25.37 21.01 -20.04
CA ALA A 171 26.00 19.90 -19.34
C ALA A 171 26.12 20.15 -17.83
N SER A 172 26.09 21.40 -17.37
CA SER A 172 26.05 21.74 -15.93
C SER A 172 24.64 21.69 -15.34
N ASP A 173 23.62 21.90 -16.17
CA ASP A 173 22.27 22.19 -15.69
C ASP A 173 21.41 20.94 -15.50
N SER A 174 21.76 19.82 -16.16
CA SER A 174 21.14 18.47 -16.12
C SER A 174 19.98 18.35 -15.13
N LEU A 175 18.86 18.94 -15.53
CA LEU A 175 17.78 19.29 -14.61
C LEU A 175 16.99 18.05 -14.23
N ALA A 176 16.76 17.14 -15.18
CA ALA A 176 16.13 15.86 -14.92
C ALA A 176 16.98 14.99 -13.98
N PHE A 177 18.29 14.98 -14.18
CA PHE A 177 19.24 14.31 -13.29
C PHE A 177 19.22 14.91 -11.89
N ARG A 178 19.24 16.25 -11.75
CA ARG A 178 19.16 16.93 -10.45
C ARG A 178 17.85 16.63 -9.74
N LEU A 179 16.72 16.70 -10.45
CA LEU A 179 15.39 16.38 -9.89
C LEU A 179 15.33 14.93 -9.41
N ALA A 180 15.79 13.99 -10.24
CA ALA A 180 15.81 12.57 -9.89
C ALA A 180 16.76 12.28 -8.72
N SER A 181 17.97 12.84 -8.74
CA SER A 181 19.00 12.67 -7.71
C SER A 181 18.54 13.26 -6.38
N THR A 182 18.01 14.48 -6.35
CA THR A 182 17.50 15.09 -5.12
C THR A 182 16.32 14.30 -4.55
N ALA A 183 15.37 13.86 -5.39
CA ALA A 183 14.29 12.99 -4.92
C ALA A 183 14.83 11.68 -4.32
N HIS A 184 15.83 11.08 -4.99
CA HIS A 184 16.50 9.86 -4.54
C HIS A 184 17.21 10.06 -3.19
N GLU A 185 17.98 11.13 -3.04
CA GLU A 185 18.68 11.49 -1.81
C GLU A 185 17.73 11.74 -0.64
N HIS A 186 16.62 12.46 -0.88
CA HIS A 186 15.59 12.64 0.14
C HIS A 186 14.96 11.31 0.58
N LEU A 187 14.74 10.39 -0.36
CA LEU A 187 14.26 9.05 -0.05
C LEU A 187 15.29 8.24 0.74
N LEU A 188 16.56 8.28 0.35
CA LEU A 188 17.64 7.62 1.08
C LEU A 188 17.81 8.19 2.48
N SER A 189 17.77 9.53 2.63
CA SER A 189 17.80 10.21 3.92
C SER A 189 16.58 9.84 4.77
N HIS A 190 15.40 9.73 4.16
CA HIS A 190 14.23 9.23 4.89
C HIS A 190 14.45 7.79 5.35
N ARG A 191 14.93 6.91 4.47
CA ARG A 191 15.22 5.49 4.77
C ARG A 191 16.29 5.32 5.84
N SER A 192 17.31 6.18 5.88
CA SER A 192 18.37 6.14 6.89
C SER A 192 17.92 6.73 8.23
N ASN A 193 17.00 7.69 8.21
CA ASN A 193 16.38 8.26 9.41
C ASN A 193 15.24 7.39 9.96
N LEU A 194 14.73 6.42 9.19
CA LEU A 194 13.95 5.34 9.76
C LEU A 194 14.89 4.57 10.71
N PRO A 195 14.47 4.26 11.94
CA PRO A 195 15.29 3.51 12.87
C PRO A 195 15.82 2.26 12.16
N THR A 196 17.14 2.20 12.04
CA THR A 196 17.88 1.23 11.24
C THR A 196 17.74 -0.13 11.90
N THR A 197 16.64 -0.83 11.64
CA THR A 197 16.63 -2.29 11.72
C THR A 197 17.37 -2.75 10.48
N ASN A 198 18.61 -3.22 10.65
CA ASN A 198 19.37 -3.94 9.62
C ASN A 198 18.42 -4.84 8.83
N ILE A 199 18.19 -4.52 7.57
CA ILE A 199 17.59 -5.43 6.60
C ILE A 199 18.78 -6.10 5.92
N PRO A 200 19.07 -7.38 6.19
CA PRO A 200 19.96 -8.15 5.32
C PRO A 200 19.33 -8.23 3.92
N PRO A 201 20.12 -8.53 2.86
CA PRO A 201 19.54 -8.86 1.55
C PRO A 201 18.49 -9.96 1.72
N ALA A 202 17.64 -10.16 0.71
CA ALA A 202 16.74 -11.30 0.66
C ALA A 202 17.55 -12.61 0.73
N VAL A 203 17.88 -13.02 1.96
CA VAL A 203 18.35 -14.34 2.32
C VAL A 203 17.08 -15.16 2.42
N ASP A 204 17.10 -16.30 1.74
CA ASP A 204 16.19 -17.39 2.02
C ASP A 204 15.86 -17.44 3.51
N ILE A 205 14.58 -17.57 3.78
CA ILE A 205 14.00 -17.65 5.12
C ILE A 205 14.82 -18.63 5.94
N ALA A 206 15.73 -18.12 6.77
CA ALA A 206 16.34 -18.88 7.84
C ALA A 206 15.26 -19.02 8.92
N VAL A 207 14.39 -20.01 8.72
CA VAL A 207 13.65 -20.63 9.81
C VAL A 207 14.71 -21.11 10.81
N PRO A 208 14.67 -20.73 12.10
CA PRO A 208 15.48 -21.44 13.08
C PRO A 208 14.98 -22.88 13.06
N SER A 209 15.84 -23.78 12.59
CA SER A 209 15.52 -25.12 12.14
C SER A 209 15.20 -26.05 13.32
N ALA A 210 14.09 -25.81 14.00
CA ALA A 210 13.40 -26.92 14.63
C ALA A 210 12.87 -27.79 13.48
N SER A 211 13.35 -29.02 13.36
CA SER A 211 12.82 -29.93 12.35
C SER A 211 11.31 -30.08 12.59
N ARG A 212 10.54 -30.31 11.53
CA ARG A 212 9.08 -30.53 11.65
C ARG A 212 8.76 -31.55 12.76
N THR A 213 9.55 -32.61 12.86
CA THR A 213 9.45 -33.64 13.89
C THR A 213 9.61 -33.05 15.30
N GLN A 214 10.63 -32.22 15.53
CA GLN A 214 10.84 -31.54 16.81
C GLN A 214 9.68 -30.60 17.18
N ILE A 215 9.08 -29.91 16.21
CA ILE A 215 7.93 -29.01 16.45
C ILE A 215 6.70 -29.83 16.86
N LEU A 216 6.47 -30.97 16.20
CA LEU A 216 5.33 -31.85 16.50
C LEU A 216 5.48 -32.52 17.88
N GLU A 217 6.70 -32.94 18.23
CA GLU A 217 7.05 -33.55 19.52
C GLU A 217 7.08 -32.52 20.68
N SER A 218 7.39 -31.26 20.41
CA SER A 218 7.43 -30.20 21.41
C SER A 218 6.04 -29.79 21.89
N HIS A 219 5.73 -30.00 23.17
CA HIS A 219 4.46 -29.54 23.78
C HIS A 219 4.23 -28.03 23.72
N LEU A 220 5.28 -27.22 23.48
CA LEU A 220 5.21 -25.76 23.43
C LEU A 220 5.02 -25.21 22.01
N GLY A 221 5.38 -25.99 20.98
CA GLY A 221 5.34 -25.56 19.58
C GLY A 221 6.54 -24.69 19.18
N VAL A 222 6.32 -23.74 18.27
CA VAL A 222 7.35 -22.78 17.84
C VAL A 222 7.38 -21.56 18.75
N ASP A 223 8.57 -21.03 19.00
CA ASP A 223 8.75 -19.77 19.72
C ASP A 223 8.37 -18.58 18.81
N PRO A 224 7.32 -17.80 19.13
CA PRO A 224 6.92 -16.66 18.31
C PRO A 224 7.97 -15.56 18.21
N THR A 225 8.87 -15.46 19.20
CA THR A 225 9.93 -14.44 19.22
C THR A 225 11.04 -14.72 18.20
N SER A 226 11.14 -15.96 17.73
CA SER A 226 12.10 -16.35 16.70
C SER A 226 11.73 -15.82 15.30
N TYR A 227 10.53 -15.29 15.13
CA TYR A 227 10.06 -14.74 13.86
C TYR A 227 10.36 -13.24 13.76
N SER A 228 11.19 -12.86 12.79
CA SER A 228 11.33 -11.46 12.42
C SER A 228 10.02 -10.91 11.84
N THR A 229 9.59 -9.75 12.34
CA THR A 229 8.40 -9.07 11.82
C THR A 229 8.79 -8.12 10.69
N PRO A 230 8.37 -8.36 9.43
CA PRO A 230 8.65 -7.44 8.34
C PRO A 230 8.03 -6.06 8.61
N THR A 231 8.73 -4.99 8.24
CA THR A 231 8.30 -3.60 8.47
C THR A 231 6.91 -3.34 7.88
N ALA A 232 6.63 -3.86 6.68
CA ALA A 232 5.32 -3.73 6.03
C ALA A 232 4.18 -4.39 6.83
N ILE A 233 4.45 -5.55 7.46
CA ILE A 233 3.47 -6.22 8.35
C ILE A 233 3.25 -5.39 9.61
N LYS A 234 4.33 -4.92 10.24
CA LYS A 234 4.24 -4.10 11.46
C LYS A 234 3.50 -2.79 11.19
N ALA A 235 3.73 -2.15 10.04
CA ALA A 235 3.04 -0.94 9.62
C ALA A 235 1.53 -1.18 9.39
N LEU A 236 1.16 -2.29 8.76
CA LEU A 236 -0.24 -2.64 8.50
C LEU A 236 -1.01 -3.10 9.75
N LEU A 237 -0.40 -3.92 10.60
CA LEU A 237 -1.07 -4.54 11.75
C LEU A 237 -0.87 -3.76 13.06
N GLY A 238 0.11 -2.85 13.11
CA GLY A 238 0.48 -2.09 14.31
C GLY A 238 1.08 -2.94 15.44
N LYS A 239 1.42 -4.21 15.18
CA LYS A 239 1.89 -5.19 16.17
C LYS A 239 2.99 -6.08 15.57
N SER A 240 3.91 -6.57 16.40
CA SER A 240 4.86 -7.60 15.99
C SER A 240 4.20 -8.98 15.90
N ILE A 241 4.84 -9.94 15.22
CA ILE A 241 4.39 -11.34 15.19
C ILE A 241 4.31 -11.89 16.60
N ALA A 242 5.32 -11.62 17.44
CA ALA A 242 5.33 -12.03 18.84
C ALA A 242 4.14 -11.43 19.61
N ASP A 243 3.87 -10.13 19.45
CA ASP A 243 2.73 -9.47 20.11
C ASP A 243 1.38 -10.04 19.63
N ILE A 244 1.27 -10.40 18.36
CA ILE A 244 0.06 -11.02 17.79
C ILE A 244 -0.14 -12.42 18.36
N CYS A 245 0.93 -13.22 18.39
CA CYS A 245 0.89 -14.58 18.92
C CYS A 245 0.59 -14.60 20.42
N ALA A 246 1.05 -13.61 21.18
CA ALA A 246 0.72 -13.43 22.60
C ALA A 246 -0.78 -13.13 22.85
N LEU A 247 -1.55 -12.73 21.83
CA LEU A 247 -3.01 -12.57 21.94
C LEU A 247 -3.76 -13.90 21.81
N LEU A 248 -3.10 -14.95 21.32
CA LEU A 248 -3.74 -16.26 21.15
C LEU A 248 -3.98 -16.89 22.53
N PRO A 249 -5.10 -17.61 22.72
CA PRO A 249 -5.36 -18.28 23.98
C PRO A 249 -4.26 -19.30 24.32
N SER A 250 -3.96 -19.51 25.60
CA SER A 250 -2.83 -20.37 26.02
C SER A 250 -3.10 -21.87 25.83
N GLU A 251 -4.36 -22.28 25.66
CA GLU A 251 -4.76 -23.64 25.32
C GLU A 251 -4.40 -24.05 23.88
N TYR A 252 -3.70 -23.19 23.15
CA TYR A 252 -3.46 -23.31 21.73
C TYR A 252 -1.97 -23.21 21.46
N ARG A 253 -1.39 -24.30 20.94
CA ARG A 253 0.02 -24.35 20.55
C ARG A 253 0.19 -23.89 19.12
N ILE A 254 1.12 -22.96 18.88
CA ILE A 254 1.48 -22.47 17.54
C ILE A 254 2.49 -23.42 16.92
N LEU A 255 2.22 -23.95 15.71
CA LEU A 255 3.16 -24.83 15.00
C LEU A 255 3.88 -24.13 13.86
N HIS A 256 3.28 -23.09 13.27
CA HIS A 256 3.88 -22.36 12.16
C HIS A 256 3.30 -20.94 12.05
N VAL A 257 4.13 -20.00 11.62
CA VAL A 257 3.71 -18.65 11.25
C VAL A 257 4.31 -18.31 9.89
N GLU A 258 3.49 -17.76 9.01
CA GLU A 258 3.86 -17.38 7.66
C GLU A 258 3.46 -15.93 7.37
N ASN A 259 4.38 -15.14 6.84
CA ASN A 259 4.10 -13.78 6.40
C ASN A 259 3.55 -13.80 4.97
N VAL A 260 2.36 -13.24 4.75
CA VAL A 260 1.71 -13.21 3.43
C VAL A 260 1.54 -11.77 2.95
N ILE A 261 2.48 -11.32 2.13
CA ILE A 261 2.38 -10.07 1.39
C ILE A 261 2.37 -10.42 -0.11
N LYS A 262 1.19 -10.35 -0.72
CA LYS A 262 1.05 -10.40 -2.18
C LYS A 262 1.05 -8.97 -2.72
N PRO A 263 1.96 -8.61 -3.65
CA PRO A 263 2.04 -7.24 -4.16
C PRO A 263 0.71 -6.69 -4.68
N THR A 264 -0.06 -7.51 -5.40
CA THR A 264 -1.37 -7.13 -5.95
C THR A 264 -2.40 -6.83 -4.86
N LEU A 265 -2.54 -7.71 -3.86
CA LEU A 265 -3.47 -7.51 -2.75
C LEU A 265 -3.03 -6.34 -1.85
N TYR A 266 -1.73 -6.16 -1.68
CA TYR A 266 -1.17 -5.05 -0.92
C TYR A 266 -1.48 -3.71 -1.60
N ALA A 267 -1.25 -3.61 -2.90
CA ALA A 267 -1.58 -2.41 -3.69
C ALA A 267 -3.10 -2.14 -3.68
N ALA A 268 -3.92 -3.17 -3.91
CA ALA A 268 -5.38 -3.04 -3.88
C ALA A 268 -5.91 -2.59 -2.52
N PHE A 269 -5.32 -3.07 -1.41
CA PHE A 269 -5.66 -2.64 -0.06
C PHE A 269 -5.40 -1.14 0.14
N HIS A 270 -4.22 -0.66 -0.26
CA HIS A 270 -3.86 0.76 -0.14
C HIS A 270 -4.71 1.65 -1.06
N ALA A 271 -5.02 1.19 -2.28
CA ALA A 271 -5.94 1.90 -3.17
C ALA A 271 -7.34 2.03 -2.54
N ALA A 272 -7.87 0.95 -1.94
CA ALA A 272 -9.13 0.99 -1.20
C ALA A 272 -9.06 1.92 0.02
N GLN A 273 -7.96 1.87 0.78
CA GLN A 273 -7.72 2.76 1.92
C GLN A 273 -7.75 4.23 1.51
N GLN A 274 -7.04 4.57 0.44
CA GLN A 274 -6.98 5.94 -0.08
C GLN A 274 -8.33 6.41 -0.65
N SER A 275 -9.07 5.51 -1.30
CA SER A 275 -10.44 5.79 -1.77
C SER A 275 -11.39 6.12 -0.62
N ILE A 276 -11.41 5.29 0.43
CA ILE A 276 -12.20 5.52 1.64
C ILE A 276 -11.78 6.85 2.29
N ARG A 277 -10.47 7.09 2.42
CA ARG A 277 -9.93 8.32 2.99
C ARG A 277 -10.41 9.56 2.23
N THR A 278 -10.35 9.52 0.90
CA THR A 278 -10.77 10.61 0.03
C THR A 278 -12.25 10.92 0.25
N ARG A 279 -13.10 9.89 0.32
CA ARG A 279 -14.52 10.05 0.64
C ARG A 279 -14.76 10.62 2.04
N LEU A 280 -14.00 10.19 3.05
CA LEU A 280 -14.13 10.75 4.39
C LEU A 280 -13.76 12.25 4.44
N LEU A 281 -12.77 12.68 3.66
CA LEU A 281 -12.38 14.09 3.61
C LEU A 281 -13.44 15.03 3.02
N THR A 282 -14.43 14.50 2.28
CA THR A 282 -15.56 15.30 1.80
C THR A 282 -16.63 15.52 2.86
N LEU A 283 -16.58 14.79 3.97
CA LEU A 283 -17.56 14.91 5.06
C LEU A 283 -17.24 16.11 5.98
N PRO A 284 -18.27 16.71 6.62
CA PRO A 284 -18.08 17.70 7.67
C PRO A 284 -17.28 17.14 8.86
N THR A 285 -16.42 17.99 9.44
CA THR A 285 -15.58 17.64 10.60
C THR A 285 -16.41 17.13 11.79
N THR A 286 -17.63 17.67 11.98
CA THR A 286 -18.56 17.26 13.03
C THR A 286 -19.03 15.81 12.88
N GLN A 287 -19.36 15.37 11.66
CA GLN A 287 -19.78 14.01 11.36
C GLN A 287 -18.62 13.03 11.62
N LEU A 288 -17.44 13.31 11.04
CA LEU A 288 -16.26 12.48 11.25
C LEU A 288 -15.90 12.32 12.73
N ARG A 289 -16.04 13.38 13.51
CA ARG A 289 -15.77 13.35 14.95
C ARG A 289 -16.73 12.42 15.69
N GLN A 290 -17.98 12.28 15.26
CA GLN A 290 -18.94 11.34 15.87
C GLN A 290 -18.51 9.89 15.64
N CYS A 291 -17.95 9.58 14.47
CA CYS A 291 -17.51 8.24 14.09
C CYS A 291 -16.20 7.80 14.78
N VAL A 292 -15.40 8.74 15.30
CA VAL A 292 -14.15 8.45 16.01
C VAL A 292 -14.38 8.34 17.52
N PRO A 293 -13.89 7.29 18.22
CA PRO A 293 -13.97 7.17 19.67
C PRO A 293 -13.35 8.37 20.40
N GLN A 294 -13.95 8.82 21.51
CA GLN A 294 -13.54 10.04 22.22
C GLN A 294 -12.04 10.08 22.56
N HIS A 295 -11.48 8.97 23.04
CA HIS A 295 -10.06 8.87 23.40
C HIS A 295 -9.08 8.97 22.21
N LYS A 296 -9.58 8.91 20.97
CA LYS A 296 -8.79 9.10 19.73
C LYS A 296 -9.06 10.43 19.04
N ARG A 297 -9.93 11.27 19.60
CA ARG A 297 -10.26 12.57 18.99
C ARG A 297 -9.13 13.56 19.27
N PRO A 298 -8.64 14.29 18.26
CA PRO A 298 -7.75 15.41 18.53
C PRO A 298 -8.46 16.45 19.40
N PRO A 299 -7.74 17.11 20.34
CA PRO A 299 -8.32 18.08 21.24
C PRO A 299 -9.02 19.19 20.44
N THR A 300 -10.20 19.60 20.90
CA THR A 300 -10.91 20.77 20.38
C THR A 300 -10.12 22.02 20.71
N SER A 301 -9.43 22.61 19.72
CA SER A 301 -8.86 23.95 19.87
C SER A 301 -9.99 24.96 20.07
N THR A 302 -10.06 25.56 21.24
CA THR A 302 -11.01 26.62 21.62
C THR A 302 -10.55 28.02 21.17
N ALA A 303 -9.33 28.15 20.65
CA ALA A 303 -8.79 29.41 20.16
C ALA A 303 -8.81 29.45 18.62
N THR A 304 -9.66 30.33 18.09
CA THR A 304 -9.70 30.83 16.70
C THR A 304 -9.65 29.75 15.61
N SER A 305 -10.81 29.24 15.22
CA SER A 305 -10.97 28.30 14.10
C SER A 305 -10.52 28.94 12.78
N THR A 306 -9.26 28.75 12.42
CA THR A 306 -8.78 29.04 11.07
C THR A 306 -9.15 27.89 10.13
N ILE A 307 -9.42 28.19 8.86
CA ILE A 307 -9.70 27.19 7.80
C ILE A 307 -8.64 26.08 7.77
N LEU A 308 -7.37 26.44 8.02
CA LEU A 308 -6.25 25.50 8.09
C LEU A 308 -6.33 24.55 9.29
N ALA A 309 -6.73 25.05 10.47
CA ALA A 309 -6.88 24.22 11.66
C ALA A 309 -8.03 23.21 11.49
N GLU A 310 -9.15 23.65 10.90
CA GLU A 310 -10.27 22.77 10.59
C GLU A 310 -9.87 21.67 9.59
N ARG A 311 -9.17 22.04 8.51
CA ARG A 311 -8.67 21.07 7.53
C ARG A 311 -7.77 20.00 8.17
N ARG A 312 -6.83 20.40 9.04
CA ARG A 312 -5.95 19.46 9.75
C ARG A 312 -6.73 18.54 10.69
N ALA A 313 -7.70 19.07 11.44
CA ALA A 313 -8.55 18.27 12.31
C ALA A 313 -9.34 17.23 11.52
N ARG A 314 -9.87 17.63 10.35
CA ARG A 314 -10.58 16.74 9.42
C ARG A 314 -9.67 15.63 8.88
N GLU A 315 -8.46 15.99 8.44
CA GLU A 315 -7.46 15.02 7.96
C GLU A 315 -7.11 14.00 9.06
N ALA A 316 -6.85 14.46 10.29
CA ALA A 316 -6.54 13.57 11.42
C ALA A 316 -7.69 12.61 11.78
N LEU A 317 -8.94 13.08 11.71
CA LEU A 317 -10.11 12.23 11.95
C LEU A 317 -10.30 11.19 10.84
N ALA A 318 -10.12 11.59 9.57
CA ALA A 318 -10.17 10.67 8.44
C ALA A 318 -9.07 9.60 8.56
N ASP A 319 -7.83 10.01 8.89
CA ASP A 319 -6.70 9.10 9.11
C ASP A 319 -7.00 8.07 10.22
N ALA A 320 -7.62 8.51 11.32
CA ALA A 320 -8.02 7.62 12.41
C ALA A 320 -9.05 6.56 12.00
N LEU A 321 -9.96 6.88 11.07
CA LEU A 321 -10.99 5.96 10.57
C LEU A 321 -10.47 4.98 9.53
N VAL A 322 -9.47 5.39 8.74
CA VAL A 322 -8.82 4.51 7.74
C VAL A 322 -7.62 3.75 8.28
N THR A 323 -7.20 4.03 9.51
CA THR A 323 -6.13 3.27 10.17
C THR A 323 -6.55 1.81 10.29
N PRO A 324 -5.79 0.85 9.70
CA PRO A 324 -6.14 -0.55 9.77
C PRO A 324 -6.08 -1.06 11.21
N LYS A 325 -7.01 -1.96 11.55
CA LYS A 325 -7.03 -2.68 12.81
C LYS A 325 -6.56 -4.11 12.58
N CYS A 326 -5.73 -4.62 13.48
CA CYS A 326 -5.41 -6.05 13.54
C CYS A 326 -6.67 -6.81 13.98
N THR A 327 -7.19 -7.66 13.11
CA THR A 327 -8.30 -8.56 13.39
C THR A 327 -7.94 -9.97 12.95
N PHE A 328 -8.77 -10.93 13.35
CA PHE A 328 -8.56 -12.35 13.13
C PHE A 328 -9.71 -12.91 12.32
N HIS A 329 -9.39 -13.87 11.45
CA HIS A 329 -10.36 -14.61 10.66
C HIS A 329 -10.03 -16.10 10.73
N GLY A 330 -10.89 -16.87 11.38
CA GLY A 330 -10.78 -18.33 11.37
C GLY A 330 -11.41 -18.89 10.11
N THR A 331 -10.73 -19.84 9.48
CA THR A 331 -11.22 -20.47 8.27
C THR A 331 -10.71 -21.90 8.15
N GLN A 332 -11.32 -22.67 7.25
CA GLN A 332 -10.92 -24.04 6.99
C GLN A 332 -9.68 -24.09 6.10
N ARG A 333 -8.88 -25.16 6.22
CA ARG A 333 -7.63 -25.33 5.46
C ARG A 333 -7.80 -25.10 3.96
N HIS A 334 -8.85 -25.67 3.36
CA HIS A 334 -9.04 -25.62 1.91
C HIS A 334 -9.23 -24.19 1.38
N ALA A 335 -9.72 -23.27 2.21
CA ALA A 335 -9.94 -21.87 1.82
C ALA A 335 -8.67 -21.02 1.86
N ILE A 336 -7.64 -21.43 2.63
CA ILE A 336 -6.43 -20.64 2.86
C ILE A 336 -5.71 -20.31 1.55
N ALA A 337 -5.50 -21.30 0.68
CA ALA A 337 -4.79 -21.08 -0.58
C ALA A 337 -5.51 -20.07 -1.48
N ASN A 338 -6.84 -20.12 -1.50
CA ASN A 338 -7.66 -19.21 -2.28
C ASN A 338 -7.59 -17.79 -1.73
N ILE A 339 -7.73 -17.63 -0.41
CA ILE A 339 -7.65 -16.33 0.27
C ILE A 339 -6.27 -15.70 0.11
N ILE A 340 -5.19 -16.50 0.21
CA ILE A 340 -3.83 -16.00 0.00
C ILE A 340 -3.61 -15.53 -1.43
N ARG A 341 -4.22 -16.19 -2.41
CA ARG A 341 -4.03 -15.88 -3.84
C ARG A 341 -4.84 -14.66 -4.27
N HIS A 342 -6.11 -14.61 -3.91
CA HIS A 342 -7.08 -13.65 -4.46
C HIS A 342 -7.63 -12.67 -3.42
N GLY A 343 -7.24 -12.81 -2.15
CA GLY A 343 -7.83 -12.07 -1.05
C GLY A 343 -9.16 -12.65 -0.61
N PHE A 344 -9.89 -11.91 0.23
CA PHE A 344 -11.22 -12.32 0.68
C PHE A 344 -12.25 -12.02 -0.41
N LEU A 345 -12.87 -13.08 -0.92
CA LEU A 345 -13.99 -13.03 -1.85
C LEU A 345 -15.30 -13.15 -1.06
N ARG A 346 -16.27 -12.28 -1.34
CA ARG A 346 -17.54 -12.29 -0.61
C ARG A 346 -18.37 -13.51 -0.99
N PRO A 347 -19.23 -14.02 -0.08
CA PRO A 347 -20.19 -15.06 -0.45
C PRO A 347 -21.01 -14.64 -1.68
N GLY A 348 -21.05 -15.51 -2.71
CA GLY A 348 -21.68 -15.24 -4.00
C GLY A 348 -20.78 -14.62 -5.07
N ASP A 349 -19.59 -14.12 -4.72
CA ASP A 349 -18.59 -13.72 -5.73
C ASP A 349 -18.11 -14.97 -6.49
N VAL A 350 -17.70 -14.80 -7.75
CA VAL A 350 -17.15 -15.88 -8.58
C VAL A 350 -15.69 -16.13 -8.20
N ASP A 351 -15.35 -17.38 -7.89
CA ASP A 351 -13.97 -17.78 -7.65
C ASP A 351 -13.16 -17.65 -8.96
N PRO A 352 -12.10 -16.83 -9.01
CA PRO A 352 -11.30 -16.64 -10.24
C PRO A 352 -10.61 -17.91 -10.75
N THR A 353 -10.43 -18.91 -9.88
CA THR A 353 -9.73 -20.17 -10.21
C THR A 353 -10.69 -21.21 -10.79
N THR A 354 -11.86 -21.37 -10.16
CA THR A 354 -12.84 -22.41 -10.55
C THR A 354 -13.93 -21.87 -11.46
N ASN A 355 -14.05 -20.54 -11.57
CA ASN A 355 -15.12 -19.83 -12.27
C ASN A 355 -16.53 -20.24 -11.77
N THR A 356 -16.63 -20.65 -10.50
CA THR A 356 -17.89 -21.01 -9.84
C THR A 356 -18.23 -20.00 -8.75
N PRO A 357 -19.52 -19.70 -8.53
CA PRO A 357 -19.91 -18.80 -7.44
C PRO A 357 -19.63 -19.43 -6.09
N LEU A 358 -19.07 -18.65 -5.16
CA LEU A 358 -18.82 -19.09 -3.80
C LEU A 358 -20.14 -19.37 -3.08
N SER A 359 -20.20 -20.53 -2.41
CA SER A 359 -21.38 -20.96 -1.68
C SER A 359 -21.82 -19.89 -0.66
N VAL A 360 -23.05 -19.42 -0.77
CA VAL A 360 -23.64 -18.53 0.23
C VAL A 360 -24.15 -19.41 1.37
N ARG A 361 -23.38 -19.51 2.45
CA ARG A 361 -23.88 -20.12 3.69
C ARG A 361 -24.82 -19.13 4.38
N CYS A 362 -26.09 -19.52 4.55
CA CYS A 362 -27.06 -18.78 5.35
C CYS A 362 -26.73 -18.98 6.85
N GLY A 363 -26.67 -17.88 7.61
CA GLY A 363 -26.24 -17.86 9.01
C GLY A 363 -25.59 -16.54 9.46
N SER A 364 -25.67 -15.50 8.64
CA SER A 364 -25.07 -14.20 8.93
C SER A 364 -25.93 -13.37 9.89
N THR A 365 -25.53 -13.26 11.16
CA THR A 365 -26.18 -12.35 12.13
C THR A 365 -26.16 -10.89 11.66
N TYR A 366 -25.16 -10.52 10.85
CA TYR A 366 -24.93 -9.14 10.41
C TYR A 366 -24.90 -8.99 8.87
N GLY A 367 -25.55 -9.91 8.14
CA GLY A 367 -25.67 -9.86 6.68
C GLY A 367 -24.51 -10.49 5.89
N ARG A 368 -24.62 -10.48 4.57
CA ARG A 368 -23.66 -11.15 3.68
C ARG A 368 -22.32 -10.41 3.69
N GLY A 369 -21.27 -11.08 4.15
CA GLY A 369 -19.95 -10.48 4.22
C GLY A 369 -18.87 -11.40 4.77
N ILE A 370 -17.69 -10.82 4.95
CA ILE A 370 -16.52 -11.48 5.53
C ILE A 370 -16.43 -11.06 6.99
N TYR A 371 -16.43 -12.07 7.86
CA TYR A 371 -16.43 -11.86 9.29
C TYR A 371 -15.00 -11.92 9.82
N THR A 372 -14.57 -10.83 10.47
CA THR A 372 -13.34 -10.83 11.26
C THR A 372 -13.66 -10.37 12.67
N SER A 373 -12.81 -10.75 13.64
CA SER A 373 -13.00 -10.38 15.04
C SER A 373 -11.71 -9.82 15.64
N PRO A 374 -11.77 -8.84 16.54
CA PRO A 374 -10.61 -8.47 17.34
C PRO A 374 -10.17 -9.59 18.30
N SER A 375 -11.05 -10.58 18.56
CA SER A 375 -10.76 -11.74 19.41
C SER A 375 -10.29 -12.93 18.56
N PRO A 376 -9.03 -13.40 18.75
CA PRO A 376 -8.57 -14.61 18.08
C PRO A 376 -9.33 -15.85 18.58
N ARG A 377 -9.71 -15.89 19.87
CA ARG A 377 -10.52 -16.98 20.45
C ARG A 377 -11.84 -17.15 19.69
N PHE A 378 -12.56 -16.05 19.49
CA PHE A 378 -13.82 -16.07 18.76
C PHE A 378 -13.63 -16.51 17.31
N SER A 379 -12.58 -16.00 16.66
CA SER A 379 -12.26 -16.35 15.28
C SER A 379 -11.95 -17.85 15.12
N LEU A 380 -11.22 -18.44 16.06
CA LEU A 380 -10.86 -19.86 16.02
C LEU A 380 -12.07 -20.80 16.08
N LEU A 381 -13.21 -20.37 16.63
CA LEU A 381 -14.46 -21.14 16.58
C LEU A 381 -14.95 -21.38 15.13
N TYR A 382 -14.56 -20.52 14.19
CA TYR A 382 -14.90 -20.64 12.76
C TYR A 382 -13.85 -21.40 11.95
N SER A 383 -12.72 -21.77 12.55
CA SER A 383 -11.67 -22.55 11.88
C SER A 383 -12.02 -24.04 11.73
N GLY A 384 -13.17 -24.47 12.28
CA GLY A 384 -13.63 -25.85 12.35
C GLY A 384 -13.21 -26.55 13.66
N TYR A 385 -13.87 -27.67 13.97
CA TYR A 385 -13.59 -28.45 15.18
C TYR A 385 -12.66 -29.64 14.92
N GLU A 386 -12.54 -30.08 13.66
CA GLU A 386 -11.86 -31.31 13.30
C GLU A 386 -10.58 -31.04 12.51
N ALA A 387 -9.50 -31.69 12.92
CA ALA A 387 -8.28 -31.77 12.13
C ALA A 387 -8.54 -32.60 10.88
N ALA A 388 -9.02 -31.94 9.82
CA ALA A 388 -9.16 -32.58 8.51
C ALA A 388 -7.85 -33.29 8.12
N ALA A 389 -7.98 -34.48 7.51
CA ALA A 389 -6.84 -35.28 7.06
C ALA A 389 -5.83 -34.38 6.32
N THR A 390 -4.64 -34.27 6.89
CA THR A 390 -3.61 -33.35 6.42
C THR A 390 -2.45 -34.17 5.88
N PRO A 391 -1.92 -33.86 4.68
CA PRO A 391 -0.75 -34.54 4.15
C PRO A 391 0.43 -34.48 5.13
N SER A 392 1.25 -35.52 5.17
CA SER A 392 2.44 -35.61 6.04
C SER A 392 3.48 -34.49 5.81
N SER A 393 3.40 -33.78 4.67
CA SER A 393 4.20 -32.61 4.37
C SER A 393 3.69 -31.31 5.01
N GLN A 394 2.49 -31.27 5.59
CA GLN A 394 1.86 -30.06 6.15
C GLN A 394 1.44 -30.21 7.62
N PHE A 395 1.54 -29.15 8.43
CA PHE A 395 1.10 -29.19 9.83
C PHE A 395 -0.44 -29.31 9.91
N SER A 396 -0.95 -30.27 10.67
CA SER A 396 -2.37 -30.50 10.99
C SER A 396 -2.85 -29.59 12.13
N GLY A 397 -4.05 -29.01 12.01
CA GLY A 397 -4.64 -28.13 13.02
C GLY A 397 -5.36 -26.91 12.44
N LEU A 398 -5.85 -26.05 13.33
CA LEU A 398 -6.71 -24.90 13.01
C LEU A 398 -5.95 -23.82 12.25
N LYS A 399 -6.63 -23.11 11.35
CA LYS A 399 -6.04 -22.04 10.55
C LYS A 399 -6.63 -20.69 10.95
N LEU A 400 -5.75 -19.72 11.19
CA LEU A 400 -6.12 -18.38 11.60
C LEU A 400 -5.39 -17.36 10.72
N ILE A 401 -6.15 -16.52 10.04
CA ILE A 401 -5.59 -15.41 9.27
C ILE A 401 -5.61 -14.17 10.15
N VAL A 402 -4.50 -13.44 10.17
CA VAL A 402 -4.37 -12.14 10.83
C VAL A 402 -4.47 -11.05 9.76
N CYS A 403 -5.52 -10.27 9.86
CA CYS A 403 -5.96 -9.33 8.85
C CYS A 403 -5.69 -7.89 9.28
N ALA A 404 -5.26 -7.07 8.32
CA ALA A 404 -5.37 -5.62 8.44
C ALA A 404 -6.75 -5.23 7.92
N THR A 405 -7.60 -4.69 8.79
CA THR A 405 -9.00 -4.40 8.45
C THR A 405 -9.29 -2.93 8.66
N ILE A 406 -9.79 -2.26 7.62
CA ILE A 406 -10.27 -0.89 7.70
C ILE A 406 -11.74 -0.96 8.10
N MET A 407 -12.05 -0.54 9.33
CA MET A 407 -13.42 -0.59 9.84
C MET A 407 -14.28 0.59 9.35
N GLY A 408 -13.66 1.69 8.90
CA GLY A 408 -14.38 2.89 8.50
C GLY A 408 -15.22 3.47 9.63
N GLU A 409 -16.41 3.97 9.27
CA GLU A 409 -17.43 4.43 10.21
C GLU A 409 -18.05 3.23 10.94
N GLN A 410 -17.93 3.22 12.27
CA GLN A 410 -18.58 2.19 13.08
C GLN A 410 -19.95 2.71 13.51
N HIS A 411 -21.02 2.15 12.94
CA HIS A 411 -22.37 2.35 13.47
C HIS A 411 -22.43 1.78 14.89
N ARG A 412 -22.84 2.61 15.85
CA ARG A 412 -23.03 2.23 17.25
C ARG A 412 -24.42 1.72 17.49
#